data_AF-A0A9P8V1U1-F1
#
_entry.id   AF-A0A9P8V1U1-F1
#
_cell.length_a   1.000
_cell.length_b   1.000
_cell.length_c   1.000
_cell.angle_alpha   90.00
_cell.angle_beta   90.00
_cell.angle_gamma   90.00
#
_symmetry.space_group_name_H-M   'P 1'
#
loop_
_entity.id
_entity.type
_entity.pdbx_description
1 polymer ?
#
loop_
_entity_poly.entity_id
_entity_poly.type
_entity_poly.pdbx_seq_one_letter_code
_entity_poly.pdbx_strand_id
1 'polypeptide(L)'
;MIALEKYKKAATVLGLFIHNEEELKDCMDKLDFQKLRLKINLKQLLLPLSKDPCQLYLSNLKGMQQTMKQLNSALHAETHDPISGDPIQASSAEERGSRQSYRFRFKFGTGEGERNRLFNKLESYNDRLEEILSLSDKDAQLTSQPSTSMDTTQQTSGQLESSGQIEDLCFSLRELDDDCCGYLSHDDGRYYVYAEDQESHGWQTHVTLEGILKAPKSHRIARWQSFAISVILASSFVQLLDTPWLPESLSKSDIIFFQDEEQPGQFMVDRPHVTCRFVDRERDVRGSSRRIAVESLECLGILLLELLFRDVLEEQPCRTQFKESARALDVVAAHLWLTAVEQEAGADIQGAIAWCLKGNQSMQGSPDEWRRDMLTKVIQPLQAEMKHIRPGE
;
A
#
# COMPACT_ATOMS: atom_id res chain seq x y z
N MET A 1 25.05 -33.30 -38.77
CA MET A 1 23.56 -33.34 -38.75
C MET A 1 22.98 -33.42 -37.34
N ILE A 2 23.42 -34.36 -36.49
CA ILE A 2 22.87 -34.61 -35.15
C ILE A 2 22.94 -33.39 -34.19
N ALA A 3 24.00 -32.57 -34.27
CA ALA A 3 24.14 -31.39 -33.40
C ALA A 3 23.10 -30.29 -33.74
N LEU A 4 22.85 -30.04 -35.02
CA LEU A 4 21.89 -29.03 -35.49
C LEU A 4 20.45 -29.35 -35.04
N GLU A 5 20.13 -30.63 -34.97
CA GLU A 5 18.82 -31.13 -34.56
C GLU A 5 18.60 -31.02 -33.05
N LYS A 6 19.67 -31.13 -32.25
CA LYS A 6 19.65 -30.81 -30.82
C LYS A 6 19.47 -29.30 -30.58
N TYR A 7 20.12 -28.44 -31.37
CA TYR A 7 19.95 -26.99 -31.29
C TYR A 7 18.54 -26.54 -31.69
N LYS A 8 17.94 -27.14 -32.73
CA LYS A 8 16.54 -26.87 -33.09
C LYS A 8 15.57 -27.25 -31.97
N LYS A 9 15.74 -28.43 -31.35
CA LYS A 9 14.90 -28.84 -30.21
C LYS A 9 15.07 -27.90 -29.00
N ALA A 10 16.29 -27.48 -28.69
CA ALA A 10 16.55 -26.52 -27.62
C ALA A 10 15.93 -25.14 -27.92
N ALA A 11 16.02 -24.66 -29.16
CA ALA A 11 15.42 -23.39 -29.58
C ALA A 11 13.88 -23.42 -29.55
N THR A 12 13.24 -24.53 -29.92
CA THR A 12 11.79 -24.70 -29.79
C THR A 12 11.35 -24.72 -28.32
N VAL A 13 12.11 -25.37 -27.45
CA VAL A 13 11.84 -25.39 -26.00
C VAL A 13 12.04 -24.01 -25.36
N LEU A 14 13.07 -23.26 -25.78
CA LEU A 14 13.30 -21.87 -25.36
C LEU A 14 12.24 -20.90 -25.89
N GLY A 15 11.77 -21.09 -27.13
CA GLY A 15 10.65 -20.30 -27.67
C GLY A 15 9.35 -20.53 -26.90
N LEU A 16 9.04 -21.78 -26.56
CA LEU A 16 7.92 -22.12 -25.68
C LEU A 16 8.12 -21.59 -24.24
N PHE A 17 9.36 -21.50 -23.77
CA PHE A 17 9.68 -20.94 -22.45
C PHE A 17 9.33 -19.46 -22.36
N ILE A 18 9.81 -18.66 -23.31
CA ILE A 18 9.57 -17.22 -23.36
C ILE A 18 8.08 -16.93 -23.55
N HIS A 19 7.43 -17.68 -24.45
CA HIS A 19 6.01 -17.52 -24.73
C HIS A 19 5.11 -17.80 -23.51
N ASN A 20 5.37 -18.88 -22.76
CA ASN A 20 4.60 -19.19 -21.55
C ASN A 20 4.82 -18.17 -20.42
N GLU A 21 6.01 -17.56 -20.33
CA GLU A 21 6.33 -16.54 -19.32
C GLU A 21 5.63 -15.21 -19.64
N GLU A 22 5.60 -14.82 -20.91
CA GLU A 22 4.83 -13.68 -21.40
C GLU A 22 3.31 -13.90 -21.22
N GLU A 23 2.82 -15.10 -21.52
CA GLU A 23 1.39 -15.45 -21.39
C GLU A 23 0.95 -15.51 -19.91
N LEU A 24 1.81 -15.98 -19.01
CA LEU A 24 1.57 -15.93 -17.56
C LEU A 24 1.50 -14.48 -17.06
N LYS A 25 2.40 -13.63 -17.54
CA LYS A 25 2.40 -12.20 -17.22
C LYS A 25 1.13 -11.51 -17.73
N ASP A 26 0.73 -11.76 -18.97
CA ASP A 26 -0.52 -11.23 -19.54
C ASP A 26 -1.75 -11.72 -18.78
N CYS A 27 -1.78 -12.98 -18.36
CA CYS A 27 -2.84 -13.52 -17.49
C CYS A 27 -2.89 -12.81 -16.13
N MET A 28 -1.74 -12.51 -15.53
CA MET A 28 -1.67 -11.78 -14.25
C MET A 28 -2.14 -10.33 -14.41
N ASP A 29 -1.69 -9.64 -15.45
CA ASP A 29 -2.10 -8.26 -15.76
C ASP A 29 -3.60 -8.18 -16.04
N LYS A 30 -4.16 -9.15 -16.79
CA LYS A 30 -5.60 -9.26 -17.06
C LYS A 30 -6.39 -9.55 -15.78
N LEU A 31 -5.85 -10.37 -14.88
CA LEU A 31 -6.48 -10.65 -13.58
C LEU A 31 -6.54 -9.40 -12.70
N ASP A 32 -5.46 -8.63 -12.65
CA ASP A 32 -5.39 -7.42 -11.84
C ASP A 32 -6.28 -6.30 -12.40
N PHE A 33 -6.39 -6.19 -13.73
CA PHE A 33 -7.37 -5.32 -14.37
C PHE A 33 -8.81 -5.66 -13.95
N GLN A 34 -9.18 -6.95 -13.95
CA GLN A 34 -10.53 -7.37 -13.58
C GLN A 34 -10.83 -7.18 -12.08
N LYS A 35 -9.82 -7.35 -11.20
CA LYS A 35 -9.93 -7.00 -9.77
C LYS A 35 -10.15 -5.51 -9.57
N LEU A 36 -9.48 -4.67 -10.36
CA LEU A 36 -9.60 -3.22 -10.28
C LEU A 36 -11.01 -2.77 -10.68
N ARG A 37 -11.56 -3.29 -11.80
CA ARG A 37 -12.96 -3.04 -12.22
C ARG A 37 -13.95 -3.43 -11.12
N LEU A 38 -13.79 -4.61 -10.52
CA LEU A 38 -14.63 -5.04 -9.41
C LEU A 38 -14.56 -4.06 -8.23
N LYS A 39 -13.36 -3.61 -7.84
CA LYS A 39 -13.17 -2.67 -6.73
C LYS A 39 -13.83 -1.32 -7.00
N ILE A 40 -13.78 -0.83 -8.24
CA ILE A 40 -14.44 0.40 -8.66
C ILE A 40 -15.96 0.24 -8.57
N ASN A 41 -16.49 -0.86 -9.12
CA ASN A 41 -17.93 -1.15 -9.08
C ASN A 41 -18.43 -1.27 -7.63
N LEU A 42 -17.69 -1.99 -6.76
CA LEU A 42 -18.03 -2.11 -5.34
C LEU A 42 -18.07 -0.77 -4.61
N LYS A 43 -17.16 0.15 -4.93
CA LYS A 43 -17.14 1.50 -4.32
C LYS A 43 -18.35 2.34 -4.73
N GLN A 44 -18.76 2.26 -5.98
CA GLN A 44 -19.94 2.97 -6.48
C GLN A 44 -21.25 2.42 -5.87
N LEU A 45 -21.30 1.13 -5.52
CA LEU A 45 -22.44 0.51 -4.81
C LEU A 45 -22.54 0.85 -3.31
N LEU A 46 -21.50 1.44 -2.69
CA LEU A 46 -21.53 1.83 -1.27
C LEU A 46 -22.16 3.21 -1.04
N LEU A 47 -22.57 3.90 -2.11
CA LEU A 47 -23.52 5.02 -2.06
C LEU A 47 -24.91 4.48 -1.64
N PRO A 48 -25.78 5.27 -0.98
CA PRO A 48 -26.96 4.75 -0.30
C PRO A 48 -27.94 4.12 -1.29
N LEU A 49 -27.84 2.80 -1.45
CA LEU A 49 -28.77 2.01 -2.25
C LEU A 49 -30.15 2.13 -1.61
N SER A 50 -31.08 2.68 -2.38
CA SER A 50 -32.50 2.52 -2.10
C SER A 50 -32.84 1.03 -2.06
N LYS A 51 -33.87 0.69 -1.29
CA LYS A 51 -34.07 -0.62 -0.63
C LYS A 51 -34.26 -1.87 -1.50
N ASP A 52 -34.02 -1.88 -2.82
CA ASP A 52 -34.37 -3.07 -3.62
C ASP A 52 -33.58 -3.39 -4.93
N PRO A 53 -32.22 -3.45 -4.94
CA PRO A 53 -31.48 -4.24 -5.96
C PRO A 53 -30.61 -5.39 -5.41
N CYS A 54 -30.80 -5.85 -4.18
CA CYS A 54 -29.79 -6.69 -3.48
C CYS A 54 -29.60 -8.13 -4.03
N GLN A 55 -30.61 -8.80 -4.61
CA GLN A 55 -30.47 -10.23 -4.92
C GLN A 55 -29.65 -10.53 -6.18
N LEU A 56 -29.87 -9.79 -7.28
CA LEU A 56 -29.16 -10.00 -8.54
C LEU A 56 -27.67 -9.65 -8.39
N TYR A 57 -27.38 -8.59 -7.62
CA TYR A 57 -26.03 -8.17 -7.25
C TYR A 57 -25.27 -9.24 -6.45
N LEU A 58 -25.87 -9.75 -5.37
CA LEU A 58 -25.26 -10.79 -4.53
C LEU A 58 -25.02 -12.09 -5.31
N SER A 59 -25.92 -12.42 -6.25
CA SER A 59 -25.74 -13.56 -7.15
C SER A 59 -24.54 -13.38 -8.08
N ASN A 60 -24.33 -12.19 -8.65
CA ASN A 60 -23.17 -11.91 -9.52
C ASN A 60 -21.85 -11.94 -8.72
N LEU A 61 -21.81 -11.35 -7.53
CA LEU A 61 -20.62 -11.40 -6.66
C LEU A 61 -20.25 -12.84 -6.27
N LYS A 62 -21.23 -13.66 -5.90
CA LYS A 62 -21.02 -15.07 -5.58
C LYS A 62 -20.49 -15.85 -6.79
N GLY A 63 -21.03 -15.57 -7.98
CA GLY A 63 -20.56 -16.14 -9.25
C GLY A 63 -19.12 -15.76 -9.60
N MET A 64 -18.74 -14.50 -9.37
CA MET A 64 -17.36 -14.02 -9.53
C MET A 64 -16.40 -14.70 -8.57
N GLN A 65 -16.76 -14.77 -7.28
CA GLN A 65 -15.92 -15.40 -6.26
C GLN A 65 -15.64 -16.87 -6.60
N GLN A 66 -16.64 -17.61 -7.09
CA GLN A 66 -16.47 -19.00 -7.51
C GLN A 66 -15.59 -19.13 -8.77
N THR A 67 -15.75 -18.21 -9.72
CA THR A 67 -14.96 -18.17 -10.96
C THR A 67 -13.50 -17.81 -10.67
N MET A 68 -13.25 -16.88 -9.73
CA MET A 68 -11.93 -16.50 -9.24
C MET A 68 -11.21 -17.68 -8.57
N LYS A 69 -11.93 -18.50 -7.79
CA LYS A 69 -11.37 -19.73 -7.19
C LYS A 69 -10.98 -20.75 -8.25
N GLN A 70 -11.82 -20.93 -9.27
CA GLN A 70 -11.53 -21.83 -10.40
C GLN A 70 -10.32 -21.34 -11.21
N LEU A 71 -10.22 -20.03 -11.43
CA LEU A 71 -9.10 -19.42 -12.15
C LEU A 71 -7.79 -19.54 -11.36
N ASN A 72 -7.81 -19.28 -10.05
CA ASN A 72 -6.64 -19.49 -9.20
C ASN A 72 -6.19 -20.96 -9.18
N SER A 73 -7.13 -21.92 -9.17
CA SER A 73 -6.79 -23.34 -9.28
C SER A 73 -6.19 -23.70 -10.64
N ALA A 74 -6.70 -23.10 -11.73
CA ALA A 74 -6.15 -23.28 -13.08
C ALA A 74 -4.77 -22.62 -13.27
N LEU A 75 -4.49 -21.52 -12.55
CA LEU A 75 -3.20 -20.83 -12.53
C LEU A 75 -2.19 -21.52 -11.60
N HIS A 76 -2.65 -22.19 -10.54
CA HIS A 76 -1.82 -22.83 -9.51
C HIS A 76 -1.93 -24.36 -9.46
N ALA A 77 -2.26 -25.03 -10.57
CA ALA A 77 -2.47 -26.48 -10.63
C ALA A 77 -1.47 -27.24 -9.74
N GLU A 78 -1.98 -27.72 -8.61
CA GLU A 78 -1.26 -27.97 -7.37
C GLU A 78 -0.07 -28.92 -7.55
N THR A 79 1.04 -28.55 -6.89
CA THR A 79 2.27 -29.33 -6.71
C THR A 79 2.13 -30.45 -5.67
N HIS A 80 0.91 -30.88 -5.36
CA HIS A 80 0.66 -31.94 -4.40
C HIS A 80 0.06 -33.16 -5.08
N ASP A 81 0.88 -34.20 -5.25
CA ASP A 81 0.43 -35.56 -4.99
C ASP A 81 1.58 -36.43 -4.45
N PRO A 82 1.28 -37.39 -3.58
CA PRO A 82 2.23 -38.09 -2.74
C PRO A 82 3.02 -39.14 -3.54
N ILE A 83 4.26 -39.32 -3.11
CA ILE A 83 5.16 -40.37 -3.57
C ILE A 83 4.47 -41.73 -3.35
N SER A 84 4.13 -42.42 -4.45
CA SER A 84 3.98 -43.87 -4.46
C SER A 84 4.33 -44.40 -5.85
N GLY A 85 5.38 -45.23 -5.92
CA GLY A 85 5.82 -45.90 -7.14
C GLY A 85 7.34 -45.84 -7.37
N ASP A 86 8.03 -46.81 -6.75
CA ASP A 86 9.41 -47.35 -6.89
C ASP A 86 10.57 -46.63 -7.61
N PRO A 87 11.82 -46.85 -7.12
CA PRO A 87 12.97 -46.02 -7.42
C PRO A 87 13.70 -46.51 -8.68
N ILE A 88 13.69 -45.68 -9.73
CA ILE A 88 14.75 -45.75 -10.75
C ILE A 88 15.60 -44.49 -10.62
N GLN A 89 16.87 -44.74 -10.31
CA GLN A 89 17.95 -43.81 -10.01
C GLN A 89 17.92 -42.54 -10.89
N ALA A 90 17.75 -41.39 -10.23
CA ALA A 90 18.07 -40.09 -10.80
C ALA A 90 18.93 -39.35 -9.77
N SER A 91 20.15 -38.99 -10.18
CA SER A 91 21.17 -38.31 -9.39
C SER A 91 20.95 -36.80 -9.40
N SER A 92 21.09 -36.18 -8.24
CA SER A 92 21.07 -34.73 -7.98
C SER A 92 19.68 -34.05 -7.87
N ALA A 93 19.63 -33.05 -6.97
CA ALA A 93 18.45 -32.24 -6.68
C ALA A 93 18.07 -31.29 -7.85
N GLU A 94 19.01 -31.01 -8.76
CA GLU A 94 18.80 -30.13 -9.93
C GLU A 94 17.89 -30.78 -10.99
N GLU A 95 17.93 -32.12 -11.13
CA GLU A 95 17.06 -32.84 -12.07
C GLU A 95 15.60 -32.89 -11.59
N ARG A 96 15.37 -32.86 -10.27
CA ARG A 96 14.01 -32.82 -9.68
C ARG A 96 13.34 -31.47 -9.88
N GLY A 97 14.07 -30.37 -9.67
CA GLY A 97 13.56 -29.01 -9.90
C GLY A 97 13.23 -28.76 -11.37
N SER A 98 14.08 -29.25 -12.28
CA SER A 98 13.85 -29.17 -13.72
C SER A 98 12.55 -29.88 -14.14
N ARG A 99 12.32 -31.11 -13.66
CA ARG A 99 11.10 -31.88 -14.00
C ARG A 99 9.79 -31.24 -13.50
N GLN A 100 9.80 -30.62 -12.32
CA GLN A 100 8.62 -29.90 -11.78
C GLN A 100 8.31 -28.64 -12.61
N SER A 101 9.33 -27.88 -12.99
CA SER A 101 9.19 -26.70 -13.85
C SER A 101 8.63 -27.03 -15.24
N TYR A 102 9.13 -28.11 -15.88
CA TYR A 102 8.58 -28.56 -17.18
C TYR A 102 7.15 -29.08 -17.08
N ARG A 103 6.78 -29.74 -15.98
CA ARG A 103 5.40 -30.22 -15.75
C ARG A 103 4.41 -29.07 -15.53
N PHE A 104 4.78 -28.06 -14.75
CA PHE A 104 3.96 -26.86 -14.56
C PHE A 104 3.71 -26.16 -15.90
N ARG A 105 4.76 -25.94 -16.69
CA ARG A 105 4.66 -25.26 -18.00
C ARG A 105 3.87 -26.04 -19.04
N PHE A 106 3.98 -27.37 -19.06
CA PHE A 106 3.17 -28.20 -19.96
C PHE A 106 1.68 -28.17 -19.57
N LYS A 107 1.37 -28.21 -18.26
CA LYS A 107 -0.02 -28.06 -17.76
C LYS A 107 -0.57 -26.65 -17.98
N PHE A 108 0.27 -25.62 -17.86
CA PHE A 108 -0.10 -24.23 -18.15
C PHE A 108 -0.43 -24.06 -19.63
N GLY A 109 0.43 -24.49 -20.55
CA GLY A 109 0.16 -24.38 -22.00
C GLY A 109 -1.05 -25.20 -22.48
N THR A 110 -1.41 -26.30 -21.80
CA THR A 110 -2.60 -27.10 -22.15
C THR A 110 -3.91 -26.55 -21.56
N GLY A 111 -3.84 -25.61 -20.61
CA GLY A 111 -4.99 -25.02 -19.92
C GLY A 111 -5.50 -23.69 -20.48
N GLU A 112 -4.92 -23.19 -21.59
CA GLU A 112 -5.22 -21.87 -22.17
C GLU A 112 -6.71 -21.67 -22.46
N GLY A 113 -7.37 -22.67 -23.07
CA GLY A 113 -8.79 -22.59 -23.40
C GLY A 113 -9.68 -22.45 -22.15
N GLU A 114 -9.33 -23.11 -21.05
CA GLU A 114 -10.09 -23.02 -19.80
C GLU A 114 -9.84 -21.69 -19.08
N ARG A 115 -8.60 -21.17 -19.10
CA ARG A 115 -8.30 -19.83 -18.57
C ARG A 115 -9.06 -18.74 -19.31
N ASN A 116 -9.03 -18.77 -20.64
CA ASN A 116 -9.76 -17.80 -21.47
C ASN A 116 -11.28 -17.86 -21.22
N ARG A 117 -11.84 -19.06 -21.08
CA ARG A 117 -13.26 -19.24 -20.70
C ARG A 117 -13.57 -18.62 -19.34
N LEU A 118 -12.70 -18.80 -18.34
CA LEU A 118 -12.86 -18.26 -17.00
C LEU A 118 -12.71 -16.72 -16.97
N PHE A 119 -11.76 -16.17 -17.73
CA PHE A 119 -11.60 -14.72 -17.87
C PHE A 119 -12.82 -14.07 -18.54
N ASN A 120 -13.32 -14.64 -19.63
CA ASN A 120 -14.53 -14.13 -20.30
C ASN A 120 -15.76 -14.19 -19.39
N LYS A 121 -15.83 -15.22 -18.53
CA LYS A 121 -16.89 -15.33 -17.53
C LYS A 121 -16.77 -14.26 -16.44
N LEU A 122 -15.55 -13.92 -16.03
CA LEU A 122 -15.29 -12.87 -15.04
C LEU A 122 -15.59 -11.47 -15.60
N GLU A 123 -15.24 -11.24 -16.86
CA GLU A 123 -15.59 -10.04 -17.62
C GLU A 123 -17.10 -9.86 -17.74
N SER A 124 -17.84 -10.92 -18.12
CA SER A 124 -19.31 -10.87 -18.19
C SER A 124 -19.98 -10.50 -16.87
N TYR A 125 -19.42 -10.90 -15.72
CA TYR A 125 -19.93 -10.46 -14.42
C TYR A 125 -19.65 -8.99 -14.14
N ASN A 126 -18.45 -8.50 -14.48
CA ASN A 126 -18.10 -7.09 -14.32
C ASN A 126 -18.98 -6.20 -15.20
N ASP A 127 -19.26 -6.59 -16.44
CA ASP A 127 -20.16 -5.85 -17.35
C ASP A 127 -21.60 -5.80 -16.80
N ARG A 128 -22.08 -6.91 -16.22
CA ARG A 128 -23.40 -6.94 -15.57
C ARG A 128 -23.49 -6.07 -14.32
N LEU A 129 -22.40 -5.96 -13.55
CA LEU A 129 -22.34 -5.07 -12.39
C LEU A 129 -22.37 -3.60 -12.82
N GLU A 130 -21.67 -3.27 -13.90
CA GLU A 130 -21.68 -1.93 -14.50
C GLU A 130 -23.06 -1.56 -15.06
N GLU A 131 -23.76 -2.52 -15.68
CA GLU A 131 -25.16 -2.34 -16.12
C GLU A 131 -26.10 -2.05 -14.94
N ILE A 132 -26.00 -2.81 -13.84
CA ILE A 132 -26.80 -2.62 -12.62
C ILE A 132 -26.55 -1.23 -12.01
N LEU A 133 -25.29 -0.79 -11.96
CA LEU A 133 -24.91 0.55 -11.49
C LEU A 133 -25.52 1.65 -12.37
N SER A 134 -25.43 1.50 -13.69
CA SER A 134 -25.99 2.48 -14.64
C SER A 134 -27.53 2.60 -14.56
N LEU A 135 -28.21 1.51 -14.17
CA LEU A 135 -29.65 1.51 -13.92
C LEU A 135 -30.00 2.19 -12.59
N SER A 136 -29.19 1.97 -11.54
CA SER A 136 -29.35 2.63 -10.24
C SER A 136 -29.16 4.15 -10.34
N ASP A 137 -28.21 4.62 -11.14
CA ASP A 137 -27.98 6.05 -11.37
C ASP A 137 -29.16 6.71 -12.12
N LYS A 138 -29.76 5.98 -13.07
CA LYS A 138 -30.98 6.43 -13.77
C LYS A 138 -32.18 6.52 -12.83
N ASP A 139 -32.33 5.56 -11.91
CA ASP A 139 -33.39 5.59 -10.90
C ASP A 139 -33.17 6.75 -9.90
N ALA A 140 -31.93 6.97 -9.44
CA ALA A 140 -31.60 8.12 -8.58
C ALA A 140 -31.89 9.47 -9.24
N GLN A 141 -31.66 9.58 -10.56
CA GLN A 141 -32.01 10.77 -11.35
C GLN A 141 -33.53 10.94 -11.57
N LEU A 142 -34.28 9.85 -11.66
CA LEU A 142 -35.74 9.90 -11.74
C LEU A 142 -36.37 10.27 -10.38
N THR A 143 -35.71 9.93 -9.27
CA THR A 143 -36.19 10.23 -7.90
C THR A 143 -35.89 11.67 -7.47
N SER A 144 -34.97 12.38 -8.13
CA SER A 144 -34.59 13.78 -7.81
C SER A 144 -35.42 14.87 -8.51
N GLN A 145 -36.50 14.52 -9.21
CA GLN A 145 -37.48 15.51 -9.67
C GLN A 145 -38.44 15.91 -8.51
N PRO A 146 -38.73 17.22 -8.31
CA PRO A 146 -39.61 17.67 -7.24
C PRO A 146 -41.05 17.28 -7.54
N SER A 147 -41.47 16.13 -7.02
CA SER A 147 -42.88 15.76 -6.91
C SER A 147 -43.48 16.54 -5.74
N THR A 148 -44.40 17.45 -6.05
CA THR A 148 -45.11 18.25 -5.06
C THR A 148 -46.05 17.35 -4.23
N SER A 149 -45.91 17.41 -2.90
CA SER A 149 -46.96 17.31 -1.87
C SER A 149 -46.83 16.19 -0.82
N MET A 150 -46.72 16.69 0.43
CA MET A 150 -47.49 16.32 1.64
C MET A 150 -47.12 15.09 2.49
N ASP A 151 -46.43 15.43 3.59
CA ASP A 151 -46.88 15.39 4.99
C ASP A 151 -46.43 14.26 5.94
N THR A 152 -45.80 14.76 7.02
CA THR A 152 -45.82 14.32 8.43
C THR A 152 -45.39 12.88 8.78
N THR A 153 -44.30 12.74 9.53
CA THR A 153 -44.31 12.34 10.97
C THR A 153 -42.93 12.57 11.60
N GLN A 154 -42.93 13.17 12.80
CA GLN A 154 -41.80 13.69 13.56
C GLN A 154 -40.97 12.65 14.33
N GLN A 155 -39.78 13.11 14.74
CA GLN A 155 -39.20 13.07 16.12
C GLN A 155 -38.01 12.15 16.38
N THR A 156 -36.78 12.68 16.20
CA THR A 156 -35.70 12.87 17.23
C THR A 156 -34.38 13.28 16.54
N SER A 157 -34.18 14.56 16.21
CA SER A 157 -32.89 15.11 15.70
C SER A 157 -32.96 16.64 15.69
N GLY A 158 -32.98 17.27 16.86
CA GLY A 158 -33.14 18.72 17.00
C GLY A 158 -31.91 19.37 17.60
N GLN A 159 -30.76 19.31 16.92
CA GLN A 159 -29.60 20.16 17.26
C GLN A 159 -28.54 20.24 16.15
N LEU A 160 -28.55 19.38 15.12
CA LEU A 160 -27.51 19.36 14.08
C LEU A 160 -27.74 20.31 12.88
N GLU A 161 -28.85 21.08 12.87
CA GLU A 161 -29.25 21.89 11.70
C GLU A 161 -28.75 23.34 11.73
N SER A 162 -28.10 23.80 12.82
CA SER A 162 -27.61 25.20 12.92
C SER A 162 -26.15 25.40 12.51
N SER A 163 -25.35 24.34 12.38
CA SER A 163 -23.93 24.49 12.04
C SER A 163 -23.76 24.62 10.52
N GLY A 164 -23.26 25.79 10.09
CA GLY A 164 -23.08 26.13 8.68
C GLY A 164 -21.98 25.34 7.97
N GLN A 165 -21.96 25.42 6.65
CA GLN A 165 -20.85 24.90 5.86
C GLN A 165 -19.59 25.74 6.12
N ILE A 166 -18.47 25.08 6.41
CA ILE A 166 -17.18 25.72 6.60
C ILE A 166 -16.62 26.11 5.22
N GLU A 167 -16.53 27.41 4.96
CA GLU A 167 -15.86 27.97 3.77
C GLU A 167 -14.36 28.14 4.00
N ASP A 168 -13.96 28.58 5.19
CA ASP A 168 -12.58 28.73 5.63
C ASP A 168 -12.40 28.06 6.99
N LEU A 169 -11.63 26.97 7.02
CA LEU A 169 -11.36 26.19 8.22
C LEU A 169 -10.56 26.99 9.25
N CYS A 170 -9.59 27.80 8.83
CA CYS A 170 -8.75 28.59 9.74
C CYS A 170 -9.56 29.70 10.41
N PHE A 171 -10.47 30.34 9.66
CA PHE A 171 -11.39 31.32 10.22
C PHE A 171 -12.36 30.67 11.22
N SER A 172 -12.97 29.54 10.84
CA SER A 172 -13.94 28.82 11.68
C SER A 172 -13.32 28.27 12.96
N LEU A 173 -12.04 27.85 12.92
CA LEU A 173 -11.29 27.39 14.10
C LEU A 173 -10.78 28.54 15.00
N ARG A 174 -10.77 29.79 14.51
CA ARG A 174 -10.36 30.95 15.32
C ARG A 174 -11.50 31.47 16.20
N GLU A 175 -12.74 31.30 15.76
CA GLU A 175 -13.95 31.79 16.43
C GLU A 175 -14.61 30.72 17.33
N LEU A 176 -13.83 29.80 17.87
CA LEU A 176 -14.34 28.68 18.68
C LEU A 176 -14.96 29.14 20.00
N ASP A 177 -16.30 29.20 20.02
CA ASP A 177 -17.14 29.33 21.23
C ASP A 177 -18.06 28.09 21.45
N ASP A 178 -18.15 27.17 20.47
CA ASP A 178 -19.04 26.00 20.46
C ASP A 178 -18.25 24.72 20.09
N ASP A 179 -18.74 23.54 20.52
CA ASP A 179 -18.04 22.25 20.35
C ASP A 179 -17.93 21.82 18.87
N CYS A 180 -18.80 22.35 18.00
CA CYS A 180 -18.89 22.01 16.58
C CYS A 180 -18.70 23.24 15.69
N CYS A 181 -17.59 23.29 14.96
CA CYS A 181 -17.19 24.42 14.12
C CYS A 181 -18.01 24.57 12.83
N GLY A 182 -18.79 23.56 12.45
CA GLY A 182 -19.47 23.48 11.14
C GLY A 182 -19.21 22.17 10.43
N TYR A 183 -19.55 22.10 9.14
CA TYR A 183 -19.25 20.94 8.29
C TYR A 183 -18.50 21.30 7.01
N LEU A 184 -17.57 20.44 6.60
CA LEU A 184 -16.98 20.45 5.26
C LEU A 184 -17.86 19.59 4.35
N SER A 185 -18.15 20.08 3.14
CA SER A 185 -18.85 19.27 2.14
C SER A 185 -17.88 18.81 1.05
N HIS A 186 -17.91 17.52 0.75
CA HIS A 186 -17.21 16.92 -0.38
C HIS A 186 -18.15 15.95 -1.10
N ASP A 187 -17.77 15.47 -2.28
CA ASP A 187 -18.63 14.62 -3.12
C ASP A 187 -19.15 13.37 -2.38
N ASP A 188 -18.42 12.91 -1.36
CA ASP A 188 -18.73 11.72 -0.55
C ASP A 188 -19.58 12.00 0.71
N GLY A 189 -19.93 13.26 1.02
CA GLY A 189 -20.80 13.60 2.15
C GLY A 189 -20.44 14.89 2.91
N ARG A 190 -21.04 15.06 4.10
CA ARG A 190 -20.77 16.17 5.03
C ARG A 190 -19.95 15.67 6.22
N TYR A 191 -18.82 16.33 6.47
CA TYR A 191 -17.90 16.02 7.56
C TYR A 191 -17.97 17.14 8.60
N TYR A 192 -18.51 16.83 9.77
CA TYR A 192 -18.60 17.80 10.87
C TYR A 192 -17.25 17.91 11.58
N VAL A 193 -16.83 19.15 11.86
CA VAL A 193 -15.57 19.46 12.55
C VAL A 193 -15.90 19.83 13.98
N TYR A 194 -15.27 19.14 14.93
CA TYR A 194 -15.41 19.40 16.36
C TYR A 194 -14.10 19.92 16.92
N ALA A 195 -14.17 20.87 17.84
CA ALA A 195 -13.03 21.26 18.65
C ALA A 195 -12.86 20.21 19.75
N GLU A 196 -11.68 19.59 19.82
CA GLU A 196 -11.35 18.69 20.92
C GLU A 196 -10.77 19.53 22.07
N ASP A 197 -11.42 19.51 23.23
CA ASP A 197 -11.00 20.27 24.41
C ASP A 197 -9.56 19.91 24.81
N GLN A 198 -8.71 20.93 24.91
CA GLN A 198 -7.29 20.80 25.29
C GLN A 198 -7.06 20.29 26.72
N GLU A 199 -8.11 20.08 27.52
CA GLU A 199 -7.96 19.82 28.96
C GLU A 199 -7.71 18.35 29.36
N SER A 200 -7.68 17.38 28.42
CA SER A 200 -7.77 15.96 28.80
C SER A 200 -6.70 14.99 28.29
N HIS A 201 -5.46 15.40 28.00
CA HIS A 201 -4.45 14.43 27.55
C HIS A 201 -3.09 14.55 28.25
N GLY A 202 -2.76 13.54 29.05
CA GLY A 202 -1.49 13.35 29.76
C GLY A 202 -0.30 13.02 28.84
N TRP A 203 -0.26 13.56 27.62
CA TRP A 203 0.74 13.26 26.57
C TRP A 203 2.11 13.90 26.81
N GLN A 204 2.50 14.12 28.06
CA GLN A 204 3.80 14.73 28.36
C GLN A 204 4.95 13.76 28.18
N THR A 205 4.72 12.46 28.39
CA THR A 205 5.77 11.44 28.24
C THR A 205 5.71 10.81 26.85
N HIS A 206 6.76 11.06 26.08
CA HIS A 206 6.95 10.50 24.75
C HIS A 206 8.39 9.99 24.59
N VAL A 207 8.59 9.14 23.58
CA VAL A 207 9.91 8.68 23.16
C VAL A 207 10.07 8.92 21.66
N THR A 208 11.27 9.27 21.22
CA THR A 208 11.58 9.41 19.78
C THR A 208 11.92 8.05 19.17
N LEU A 209 11.76 7.93 17.85
CA LEU A 209 12.24 6.75 17.12
C LEU A 209 13.75 6.55 17.34
N GLU A 210 14.53 7.64 17.37
CA GLU A 210 15.95 7.58 17.72
C GLU A 210 16.20 6.94 19.09
N GLY A 211 15.42 7.34 20.12
CA GLY A 211 15.51 6.78 21.46
C GLY A 211 15.18 5.27 21.49
N ILE A 212 14.19 4.85 20.71
CA ILE A 212 13.82 3.44 20.56
C ILE A 212 14.95 2.63 19.88
N LEU A 213 15.55 3.15 18.80
CA LEU A 213 16.59 2.44 18.06
C LEU A 213 17.90 2.31 18.85
N LYS A 214 18.24 3.34 19.64
CA LYS A 214 19.41 3.36 20.54
C LYS A 214 19.19 2.60 21.85
N ALA A 215 17.96 2.21 22.16
CA ALA A 215 17.67 1.46 23.37
C ALA A 215 18.43 0.11 23.38
N PRO A 216 18.73 -0.45 24.57
CA PRO A 216 19.34 -1.77 24.69
C PRO A 216 18.55 -2.82 23.90
N LYS A 217 19.24 -3.82 23.33
CA LYS A 217 18.62 -4.82 22.43
C LYS A 217 17.37 -5.52 22.99
N SER A 218 17.25 -5.63 24.31
CA SER A 218 16.09 -6.19 25.00
C SER A 218 14.80 -5.33 24.93
N HIS A 219 14.93 -4.04 24.58
CA HIS A 219 13.84 -3.07 24.50
C HIS A 219 13.61 -2.57 23.06
N ARG A 220 14.30 -3.15 22.08
CA ARG A 220 14.07 -2.81 20.67
C ARG A 220 12.72 -3.36 20.23
N ILE A 221 12.03 -2.59 19.38
CA ILE A 221 10.74 -2.96 18.81
C ILE A 221 10.82 -4.29 18.05
N ALA A 222 9.71 -5.03 18.05
CA ALA A 222 9.59 -6.26 17.31
C ALA A 222 9.71 -6.02 15.80
N ARG A 223 10.14 -7.05 15.06
CA ARG A 223 10.27 -6.97 13.59
C ARG A 223 8.96 -6.56 12.91
N TRP A 224 7.82 -7.05 13.38
CA TRP A 224 6.53 -6.64 12.80
C TRP A 224 6.24 -5.15 13.03
N GLN A 225 6.58 -4.63 14.21
CA GLN A 225 6.39 -3.21 14.56
C GLN A 225 7.25 -2.32 13.69
N SER A 226 8.50 -2.72 13.40
CA SER A 226 9.36 -1.95 12.50
C SER A 226 8.75 -1.84 11.10
N PHE A 227 8.18 -2.92 10.55
CA PHE A 227 7.48 -2.88 9.26
C PHE A 227 6.18 -2.06 9.33
N ALA A 228 5.42 -2.14 10.42
CA ALA A 228 4.24 -1.31 10.62
C ALA A 228 4.58 0.19 10.60
N ILE A 229 5.60 0.59 11.36
CA ILE A 229 6.11 1.97 11.35
C ILE A 229 6.59 2.35 9.95
N SER A 230 7.36 1.48 9.27
CA SER A 230 7.82 1.73 7.89
C SER A 230 6.67 1.98 6.92
N VAL A 231 5.61 1.19 6.97
CA VAL A 231 4.42 1.36 6.13
C VAL A 231 3.72 2.69 6.43
N ILE A 232 3.55 3.02 7.71
CA ILE A 232 2.92 4.27 8.14
C ILE A 232 3.74 5.46 7.65
N LEU A 233 5.05 5.49 7.91
CA LEU A 233 5.92 6.57 7.47
C LEU A 233 5.94 6.74 5.95
N ALA A 234 6.05 5.66 5.19
CA ALA A 234 6.04 5.72 3.72
C ALA A 234 4.69 6.22 3.18
N SER A 235 3.58 5.80 3.79
CA SER A 235 2.23 6.23 3.40
C SER A 235 1.99 7.71 3.74
N SER A 236 2.37 8.12 4.96
CA SER A 236 2.28 9.51 5.41
C SER A 236 3.17 10.42 4.57
N PHE A 237 4.35 9.95 4.15
CA PHE A 237 5.22 10.71 3.25
C PHE A 237 4.50 11.07 1.94
N VAL A 238 3.80 10.11 1.31
CA VAL A 238 3.04 10.37 0.07
C VAL A 238 1.90 11.37 0.28
N GLN A 239 1.22 11.28 1.43
CA GLN A 239 0.07 12.12 1.77
C GLN A 239 0.47 13.55 2.14
N LEU A 240 1.59 13.70 2.83
CA LEU A 240 2.05 14.97 3.40
C LEU A 240 3.09 15.67 2.52
N LEU A 241 3.55 15.04 1.44
CA LEU A 241 4.45 15.68 0.47
C LEU A 241 3.80 16.95 -0.08
N ASP A 242 4.59 18.02 -0.16
CA ASP A 242 4.15 19.38 -0.54
C ASP A 242 3.25 20.11 0.47
N THR A 243 3.00 19.51 1.64
CA THR A 243 2.28 20.17 2.74
C THR A 243 3.26 20.74 3.78
N PRO A 244 2.86 21.75 4.58
CA PRO A 244 3.70 22.27 5.66
C PRO A 244 3.84 21.30 6.84
N TRP A 245 3.11 20.19 6.84
CA TRP A 245 3.09 19.20 7.92
C TRP A 245 4.30 18.26 7.88
N LEU A 246 4.97 18.15 6.74
CA LEU A 246 6.20 17.38 6.61
C LEU A 246 7.41 18.30 6.77
N PRO A 247 8.32 18.05 7.75
CA PRO A 247 9.55 18.82 7.86
C PRO A 247 10.43 18.65 6.62
N GLU A 248 11.18 19.70 6.26
CA GLU A 248 12.04 19.70 5.07
C GLU A 248 13.14 18.63 5.10
N SER A 249 13.49 18.18 6.30
CA SER A 249 14.42 17.09 6.56
C SER A 249 13.87 16.22 7.68
N LEU A 250 13.03 15.24 7.33
CA LEU A 250 12.49 14.29 8.29
C LEU A 250 13.61 13.44 8.88
N SER A 251 13.77 13.49 10.20
CA SER A 251 14.73 12.68 10.95
C SER A 251 14.03 11.73 11.92
N LYS A 252 14.77 10.73 12.39
CA LYS A 252 14.31 9.81 13.46
C LYS A 252 14.03 10.52 14.79
N SER A 253 14.53 11.73 14.99
CA SER A 253 14.27 12.53 16.19
C SER A 253 12.93 13.28 16.10
N ASP A 254 12.40 13.47 14.87
CA ASP A 254 11.12 14.14 14.64
C ASP A 254 9.93 13.19 14.78
N ILE A 255 10.17 11.88 14.78
CA ILE A 255 9.15 10.84 14.92
C ILE A 255 9.04 10.47 16.41
N ILE A 256 7.86 10.69 17.00
CA ILE A 256 7.60 10.44 18.42
C ILE A 256 6.46 9.45 18.63
N PHE A 257 6.50 8.77 19.76
CA PHE A 257 5.49 7.83 20.23
C PHE A 257 5.08 8.21 21.64
N PHE A 258 3.79 8.40 21.87
CA PHE A 258 3.27 8.71 23.19
C PHE A 258 3.15 7.45 24.05
N GLN A 259 3.29 7.65 25.35
CA GLN A 259 3.04 6.61 26.34
C GLN A 259 1.55 6.23 26.34
N ASP A 260 1.27 4.94 26.49
CA ASP A 260 -0.07 4.40 26.65
C ASP A 260 -0.66 4.87 27.99
N GLU A 261 -1.83 5.50 27.94
CA GLU A 261 -2.56 5.97 29.13
C GLU A 261 -3.05 4.79 29.99
N GLU A 262 -3.34 3.64 29.38
CA GLU A 262 -3.80 2.43 30.06
C GLU A 262 -2.63 1.63 30.66
N GLN A 263 -1.43 1.74 30.08
CA GLN A 263 -0.25 0.97 30.48
C GLN A 263 0.99 1.84 30.66
N PRO A 264 1.21 2.40 31.86
CA PRO A 264 2.34 3.27 32.11
C PRO A 264 3.69 2.58 31.86
N GLY A 265 4.55 3.20 31.06
CA GLY A 265 5.85 2.68 30.64
C GLY A 265 5.85 1.92 29.31
N GLN A 266 4.68 1.70 28.70
CA GLN A 266 4.56 1.20 27.33
C GLN A 266 4.27 2.35 26.36
N PHE A 267 4.89 2.34 25.19
CA PHE A 267 4.67 3.35 24.14
C PHE A 267 3.83 2.78 23.00
N MET A 268 2.91 3.57 22.47
CA MET A 268 2.03 3.21 21.34
C MET A 268 2.79 3.27 20.01
N VAL A 269 3.65 2.27 19.77
CA VAL A 269 4.53 2.22 18.59
C VAL A 269 3.80 2.03 17.27
N ASP A 270 2.52 1.67 17.31
CA ASP A 270 1.61 1.60 16.17
C ASP A 270 1.05 2.98 15.75
N ARG A 271 1.26 4.01 16.57
CA ARG A 271 0.77 5.39 16.34
C ARG A 271 1.92 6.39 16.36
N PRO A 272 2.80 6.39 15.33
CA PRO A 272 3.85 7.40 15.22
C PRO A 272 3.26 8.78 14.93
N HIS A 273 3.78 9.80 15.61
CA HIS A 273 3.49 11.20 15.34
C HIS A 273 4.73 11.89 14.79
N VAL A 274 4.53 12.89 13.91
CA VAL A 274 5.61 13.71 13.36
C VAL A 274 5.58 15.07 14.04
N THR A 275 6.71 15.47 14.60
CA THR A 275 6.91 16.82 15.13
C THR A 275 7.20 17.76 13.97
N CYS A 276 6.31 18.73 13.74
CA CYS A 276 6.55 19.80 12.77
C CYS A 276 6.58 21.16 13.48
N ARG A 277 7.51 22.04 13.06
CA ARG A 277 7.55 23.43 13.49
C ARG A 277 7.09 24.31 12.34
N PHE A 278 5.92 24.92 12.50
CA PHE A 278 5.43 25.95 11.58
C PHE A 278 6.25 27.22 11.78
N VAL A 279 7.17 27.47 10.85
CA VAL A 279 7.90 28.73 10.76
C VAL A 279 7.37 29.46 9.54
N ASP A 280 6.93 30.70 9.71
CA ASP A 280 6.58 31.59 8.58
C ASP A 280 7.82 31.77 7.71
N ARG A 281 7.89 31.02 6.61
CA ARG A 281 8.97 31.13 5.63
C ARG A 281 8.42 31.81 4.38
N GLU A 282 8.92 33.00 4.08
CA GLU A 282 8.89 33.59 2.74
C GLU A 282 9.72 32.68 1.80
N ARG A 283 9.11 31.63 1.23
CA ARG A 283 9.83 30.67 0.38
C ARG A 283 9.92 31.21 -1.06
N ASP A 284 11.16 31.27 -1.57
CA ASP A 284 11.46 31.49 -2.98
C ASP A 284 10.98 30.28 -3.83
N VAL A 285 10.13 30.54 -4.82
CA VAL A 285 8.86 29.79 -4.97
C VAL A 285 8.92 28.46 -5.74
N ARG A 286 10.01 28.02 -6.41
CA ARG A 286 9.94 26.75 -7.21
C ARG A 286 11.18 25.86 -7.22
N GLY A 287 12.38 26.43 -7.11
CA GLY A 287 13.63 25.65 -7.13
C GLY A 287 13.86 24.83 -5.85
N SER A 288 13.43 25.37 -4.71
CA SER A 288 13.63 24.75 -3.39
C SER A 288 12.73 23.55 -3.15
N SER A 289 11.48 23.56 -3.64
CA SER A 289 10.49 22.52 -3.31
C SER A 289 10.88 21.13 -3.82
N ARG A 290 11.35 21.02 -5.08
CA ARG A 290 11.76 19.73 -5.65
C ARG A 290 13.01 19.19 -4.96
N ARG A 291 13.97 20.06 -4.63
CA ARG A 291 15.19 19.65 -3.93
C ARG A 291 14.86 19.11 -2.54
N ILE A 292 14.00 19.83 -1.79
CA ILE A 292 13.53 19.39 -0.47
C ILE A 292 12.84 18.03 -0.56
N ALA A 293 11.98 17.81 -1.56
CA ALA A 293 11.30 16.53 -1.77
C ALA A 293 12.28 15.37 -2.03
N VAL A 294 13.30 15.60 -2.85
CA VAL A 294 14.37 14.60 -3.12
C VAL A 294 15.15 14.28 -1.85
N GLU A 295 15.56 15.32 -1.11
CA GLU A 295 16.31 15.14 0.14
C GLU A 295 15.47 14.41 1.20
N SER A 296 14.17 14.72 1.28
CA SER A 296 13.22 14.06 2.18
C SER A 296 13.00 12.58 1.80
N LEU A 297 12.99 12.25 0.50
CA LEU A 297 12.85 10.87 0.02
C LEU A 297 14.09 10.02 0.36
N GLU A 298 15.28 10.60 0.25
CA GLU A 298 16.53 9.94 0.68
C GLU A 298 16.53 9.69 2.20
N CYS A 299 16.07 10.68 2.99
CA CYS A 299 15.89 10.53 4.44
C CYS A 299 14.90 9.41 4.78
N LEU A 300 13.79 9.29 4.06
CA LEU A 300 12.87 8.17 4.22
C LEU A 300 13.57 6.84 3.93
N GLY A 301 14.37 6.74 2.87
CA GLY A 301 15.15 5.53 2.57
C GLY A 301 16.10 5.12 3.70
N ILE A 302 16.75 6.09 4.34
CA ILE A 302 17.60 5.85 5.52
C ILE A 302 16.75 5.35 6.71
N LEU A 303 15.64 6.01 7.01
CA LEU A 303 14.74 5.58 8.09
C LEU A 303 14.21 4.16 7.90
N LEU A 304 13.90 3.77 6.66
CA LEU A 304 13.46 2.41 6.33
C LEU A 304 14.57 1.38 6.59
N LEU A 305 15.84 1.69 6.29
CA LEU A 305 16.98 0.84 6.66
C LEU A 305 17.13 0.70 8.17
N GLU A 306 17.08 1.82 8.87
CA GLU A 306 17.26 1.85 10.32
C GLU A 306 16.16 1.06 11.04
N LEU A 307 14.91 1.19 10.58
CA LEU A 307 13.78 0.39 11.06
C LEU A 307 13.95 -1.09 10.74
N LEU A 308 14.37 -1.43 9.52
CA LEU A 308 14.55 -2.83 9.10
C LEU A 308 15.57 -3.57 9.98
N PHE A 309 16.72 -2.94 10.23
CA PHE A 309 17.77 -3.51 11.06
C PHE A 309 17.57 -3.24 12.56
N ARG A 310 16.62 -2.36 12.91
CA ARG A 310 16.37 -1.86 14.26
C ARG A 310 17.65 -1.29 14.86
N ASP A 311 18.41 -0.56 14.06
CA ASP A 311 19.70 0.01 14.43
C ASP A 311 19.93 1.33 13.71
N VAL A 312 20.79 2.18 14.27
CA VAL A 312 21.06 3.49 13.69
C VAL A 312 22.19 3.42 12.67
N LEU A 313 22.08 4.21 11.60
CA LEU A 313 23.07 4.26 10.51
C LEU A 313 24.44 4.70 11.04
N GLU A 314 24.48 5.62 12.00
CA GLU A 314 25.71 6.21 12.54
C GLU A 314 26.60 5.19 13.25
N GLU A 315 26.02 4.09 13.75
CA GLU A 315 26.74 3.01 14.42
C GLU A 315 27.22 1.91 13.45
N GLN A 316 26.82 1.98 12.18
CA GLN A 316 27.18 0.96 11.20
C GLN A 316 28.65 1.08 10.74
N PRO A 317 29.35 -0.04 10.46
CA PRO A 317 30.72 -0.01 9.93
C PRO A 317 30.86 0.81 8.65
N CYS A 318 29.84 0.77 7.78
CA CYS A 318 29.82 1.53 6.53
C CYS A 318 29.74 3.05 6.73
N ARG A 319 29.37 3.51 7.94
CA ARG A 319 29.25 4.94 8.28
C ARG A 319 30.37 5.42 9.21
N THR A 320 30.77 4.60 10.18
CA THR A 320 31.82 4.93 11.16
C THR A 320 33.21 5.09 10.51
N GLN A 321 33.41 4.54 9.31
CA GLN A 321 34.61 4.82 8.50
C GLN A 321 34.76 6.29 8.08
N PHE A 322 33.67 7.08 8.12
CA PHE A 322 33.67 8.50 7.81
C PHE A 322 33.68 9.33 9.09
N LYS A 323 34.72 10.17 9.27
CA LYS A 323 34.87 11.04 10.45
C LYS A 323 33.96 12.27 10.42
N GLU A 324 33.52 12.69 9.24
CA GLU A 324 32.69 13.87 9.07
C GLU A 324 31.21 13.51 9.14
N SER A 325 30.42 14.40 9.73
CA SER A 325 28.96 14.31 9.69
C SER A 325 28.45 15.11 8.51
N ALA A 326 28.18 14.42 7.39
CA ALA A 326 27.61 15.04 6.20
C ALA A 326 26.52 14.15 5.61
N ARG A 327 25.39 14.75 5.27
CA ARG A 327 24.21 14.07 4.70
C ARG A 327 24.56 13.21 3.47
N ALA A 328 25.42 13.73 2.60
CA ALA A 328 25.87 12.99 1.42
C ALA A 328 26.62 11.69 1.79
N LEU A 329 27.37 11.70 2.90
CA LEU A 329 28.04 10.50 3.42
C LEU A 329 27.03 9.52 4.03
N ASP A 330 25.95 10.02 4.64
CA ASP A 330 24.86 9.19 5.15
C ASP A 330 24.17 8.43 4.00
N VAL A 331 23.87 9.10 2.87
CA VAL A 331 23.29 8.45 1.68
C VAL A 331 24.24 7.41 1.07
N VAL A 332 25.54 7.71 0.99
CA VAL A 332 26.55 6.73 0.52
C VAL A 332 26.64 5.53 1.46
N ALA A 333 26.67 5.77 2.78
CA ALA A 333 26.70 4.70 3.77
C ALA A 333 25.42 3.85 3.71
N ALA A 334 24.25 4.46 3.48
CA ALA A 334 22.99 3.77 3.27
C ALA A 334 23.02 2.85 2.04
N HIS A 335 23.57 3.32 0.91
CA HIS A 335 23.76 2.47 -0.27
C HIS A 335 24.70 1.28 -0.03
N LEU A 336 25.75 1.45 0.78
CA LEU A 336 26.61 0.34 1.17
C LEU A 336 25.86 -0.65 2.09
N TRP A 337 25.09 -0.15 3.05
CA TRP A 337 24.31 -0.97 3.97
C TRP A 337 23.19 -1.75 3.28
N LEU A 338 22.61 -1.19 2.22
CA LEU A 338 21.56 -1.78 1.40
C LEU A 338 21.92 -3.19 0.88
N THR A 339 23.21 -3.49 0.71
CA THR A 339 23.68 -4.83 0.28
C THR A 339 23.32 -5.94 1.27
N ALA A 340 23.13 -5.62 2.55
CA ALA A 340 22.72 -6.57 3.57
C ALA A 340 21.20 -6.85 3.59
N VAL A 341 20.40 -6.00 2.94
CA VAL A 341 18.92 -6.09 2.99
C VAL A 341 18.39 -7.34 2.32
N GLU A 342 18.99 -7.76 1.21
CA GLU A 342 18.52 -8.94 0.47
C GLU A 342 18.51 -10.20 1.34
N GLN A 343 19.53 -10.37 2.18
CA GLN A 343 19.62 -11.49 3.12
C GLN A 343 18.68 -11.33 4.32
N GLU A 344 18.41 -10.08 4.74
CA GLU A 344 17.58 -9.79 5.91
C GLU A 344 16.07 -9.84 5.60
N ALA A 345 15.63 -9.33 4.45
CA ALA A 345 14.21 -9.15 4.11
C ALA A 345 13.88 -9.36 2.62
N GLY A 346 14.82 -9.86 1.82
CA GLY A 346 14.57 -10.20 0.41
C GLY A 346 14.77 -9.05 -0.57
N ALA A 347 14.80 -9.41 -1.85
CA ALA A 347 15.09 -8.50 -2.96
C ALA A 347 14.02 -7.41 -3.14
N ASP A 348 12.75 -7.70 -2.83
CA ASP A 348 11.66 -6.73 -2.98
C ASP A 348 11.81 -5.55 -2.01
N ILE A 349 12.14 -5.84 -0.74
CA ILE A 349 12.39 -4.80 0.27
C ILE A 349 13.68 -4.04 -0.04
N GLN A 350 14.71 -4.74 -0.51
CA GLN A 350 15.93 -4.08 -0.99
C GLN A 350 15.61 -3.12 -2.14
N GLY A 351 14.81 -3.54 -3.11
CA GLY A 351 14.37 -2.72 -4.24
C GLY A 351 13.58 -1.49 -3.81
N ALA A 352 12.68 -1.64 -2.83
CA ALA A 352 11.89 -0.55 -2.26
C ALA A 352 12.79 0.52 -1.63
N ILE A 353 13.71 0.13 -0.75
CA ILE A 353 14.64 1.05 -0.10
C ILE A 353 15.59 1.68 -1.13
N ALA A 354 16.09 0.90 -2.08
CA ALA A 354 16.94 1.40 -3.16
C ALA A 354 16.25 2.48 -3.98
N TRP A 355 14.94 2.32 -4.22
CA TRP A 355 14.14 3.30 -4.95
C TRP A 355 14.05 4.63 -4.18
N CYS A 356 13.86 4.61 -2.87
CA CYS A 356 13.91 5.84 -2.06
C CYS A 356 15.29 6.52 -2.11
N LEU A 357 16.37 5.75 -1.96
CA LEU A 357 17.74 6.28 -1.94
C LEU A 357 18.21 6.84 -3.30
N LYS A 358 17.59 6.41 -4.42
CA LYS A 358 17.85 6.98 -5.75
C LYS A 358 17.33 8.41 -5.92
N GLY A 359 16.56 8.93 -4.96
CA GLY A 359 16.19 10.34 -4.85
C GLY A 359 15.63 10.93 -6.14
N ASN A 360 16.44 11.78 -6.79
CA ASN A 360 16.05 12.52 -8.00
C ASN A 360 15.65 11.64 -9.19
N GLN A 361 16.21 10.44 -9.34
CA GLN A 361 15.85 9.51 -10.41
C GLN A 361 14.45 8.93 -10.19
N SER A 362 14.07 8.79 -8.92
CA SER A 362 12.77 8.27 -8.51
C SER A 362 11.67 9.32 -8.62
N MET A 363 12.00 10.61 -8.57
CA MET A 363 11.06 11.73 -8.73
C MET A 363 10.90 12.23 -10.19
N GLN A 364 11.18 11.39 -11.17
CA GLN A 364 10.94 11.71 -12.58
C GLN A 364 9.49 11.40 -12.98
N GLY A 365 8.87 12.26 -13.79
CA GLY A 365 7.50 12.08 -14.28
C GLY A 365 6.50 13.06 -13.66
N SER A 366 5.21 12.81 -13.89
CA SER A 366 4.14 13.59 -13.28
C SER A 366 3.96 13.24 -11.79
N PRO A 367 3.40 14.15 -10.96
CA PRO A 367 3.13 13.86 -9.55
C PRO A 367 2.30 12.59 -9.32
N ASP A 368 1.34 12.30 -10.20
CA ASP A 368 0.47 11.13 -10.07
C ASP A 368 1.17 9.82 -10.43
N GLU A 369 2.04 9.85 -11.44
CA GLU A 369 2.95 8.73 -11.74
C GLU A 369 3.89 8.47 -10.58
N TRP A 370 4.47 9.53 -10.00
CA TRP A 370 5.34 9.40 -8.84
C TRP A 370 4.62 8.79 -7.64
N ARG A 371 3.41 9.26 -7.31
CA ARG A 371 2.60 8.70 -6.21
C ARG A 371 2.25 7.23 -6.46
N ARG A 372 1.93 6.87 -7.71
CA ARG A 372 1.67 5.48 -8.12
C ARG A 372 2.91 4.62 -7.95
N ASP A 373 4.07 5.10 -8.38
CA ASP A 373 5.34 4.41 -8.23
C ASP A 373 5.74 4.22 -6.77
N MET A 374 5.56 5.25 -5.93
CA MET A 374 5.81 5.13 -4.49
C MET A 374 4.90 4.08 -3.84
N LEU A 375 3.64 4.01 -4.26
CA LEU A 375 2.71 2.99 -3.80
C LEU A 375 3.15 1.57 -4.21
N THR A 376 3.48 1.37 -5.48
CA THR A 376 3.78 0.02 -6.02
C THR A 376 5.18 -0.46 -5.69
N LYS A 377 6.18 0.42 -5.73
CA LYS A 377 7.60 0.06 -5.56
C LYS A 377 8.05 0.09 -4.11
N VAL A 378 7.37 0.82 -3.22
CA VAL A 378 7.79 0.97 -1.82
C VAL A 378 6.73 0.49 -0.84
N ILE A 379 5.53 1.07 -0.88
CA ILE A 379 4.50 0.79 0.14
C ILE A 379 3.99 -0.65 0.04
N GLN A 380 3.70 -1.15 -1.16
CA GLN A 380 3.19 -2.51 -1.36
C GLN A 380 4.17 -3.60 -0.89
N PRO A 381 5.48 -3.56 -1.23
CA PRO A 381 6.46 -4.50 -0.67
C PRO A 381 6.51 -4.49 0.86
N LEU A 382 6.53 -3.30 1.48
CA LEU A 382 6.53 -3.17 2.94
C LEU A 382 5.26 -3.77 3.56
N GLN A 383 4.10 -3.53 2.94
CA GLN A 383 2.82 -4.09 3.40
C GLN A 383 2.75 -5.61 3.24
N ALA A 384 3.28 -6.15 2.16
CA ALA A 384 3.32 -7.59 1.92
C ALA A 384 4.18 -8.29 2.98
N GLU A 385 5.36 -7.76 3.27
CA GLU A 385 6.25 -8.30 4.30
C GLU A 385 5.65 -8.17 5.70
N MET A 386 5.00 -7.04 6.01
CA MET A 386 4.28 -6.85 7.28
C MET A 386 3.19 -7.92 7.47
N LYS A 387 2.38 -8.19 6.44
CA LYS A 387 1.32 -9.21 6.47
C LYS A 387 1.88 -10.62 6.58
N HIS A 388 3.02 -10.88 5.95
CA HIS A 388 3.69 -12.17 6.05
C HIS A 388 4.21 -12.44 7.47
N ILE A 389 4.75 -11.42 8.15
CA ILE A 389 5.28 -11.54 9.51
C ILE A 389 4.15 -11.68 10.55
N ARG A 390 3.00 -11.02 10.34
CA ARG A 390 1.82 -11.11 11.22
C ARG A 390 0.58 -11.59 10.46
N PRO A 391 0.48 -12.89 10.15
CA PRO A 391 -0.70 -13.44 9.48
C PRO A 391 -1.86 -13.57 10.49
N GLY A 392 -2.80 -12.62 10.52
CA GLY A 392 -3.98 -12.77 11.39
C GLY A 392 -4.82 -11.54 11.74
N GLU A 393 -4.73 -10.42 11.02
CA GLU A 393 -5.71 -9.32 11.10
C GLU A 393 -6.52 -9.19 9.81
#